data_AF-A0A2E4DTM0-F1
#
_entry.id   AF-A0A2E4DTM0-F1
#
_cell.length_a   1.000
_cell.length_b   1.000
_cell.length_c   1.000
_cell.angle_alpha   90.00
_cell.angle_beta   90.00
_cell.angle_gamma   90.00
#
_symmetry.space_group_name_H-M   'P 1'
#
loop_
_entity.id
_entity.type
_entity.pdbx_description
1 polymer ?
#
loop_
_entity_poly.entity_id
_entity_poly.type
_entity_poly.pdbx_seq_one_letter_code
_entity_poly.pdbx_strand_id
1 'polypeptide(L)'
;MTGQPKAEIFPKSETEFFWKVVDAQITFVRNNKEGEVTHVIHHQGGQTLTAPRLEQKSVVQINTAAYSDYVGEYDYGHNAILTVTKEGDRLLAQLTGQPKFEIFPRSETEFFWKVVNAQVTFVKNDKGKVSKIIHHQAGTEIQAPKIK
;
A
#
# COMPACT_ATOMS: atom_id res chain seq x y z
N MET A 1 27.76 10.42 34.83
CA MET A 1 28.09 8.98 34.85
C MET A 1 27.09 8.27 33.95
N THR A 2 27.55 7.79 32.81
CA THR A 2 26.75 7.40 31.64
C THR A 2 26.20 5.99 31.80
N GLY A 3 24.87 5.85 31.77
CA GLY A 3 24.16 4.57 31.80
C GLY A 3 24.27 3.84 30.47
N GLN A 4 25.44 3.29 30.17
CA GLN A 4 25.63 2.47 28.98
C GLN A 4 25.01 1.09 29.23
N PRO A 5 24.02 0.66 28.41
CA PRO A 5 23.33 -0.61 28.63
C PRO A 5 24.32 -1.77 28.46
N LYS A 6 24.21 -2.77 29.35
CA LYS A 6 24.93 -4.04 29.20
C LYS A 6 24.33 -4.78 28.02
N ALA A 7 25.16 -5.13 27.04
CA ALA A 7 24.72 -5.81 25.84
C ALA A 7 25.41 -7.18 25.72
N GLU A 8 24.63 -8.20 25.40
CA GLU A 8 25.10 -9.59 25.28
C GLU A 8 26.01 -9.76 24.06
N ILE A 9 27.13 -10.45 24.25
CA ILE A 9 28.05 -10.85 23.19
C ILE A 9 27.78 -12.29 22.79
N PHE A 10 27.78 -12.56 21.48
CA PHE A 10 27.54 -13.87 20.91
C PHE A 10 28.85 -14.42 20.32
N PRO A 11 29.21 -15.68 20.57
CA PRO A 11 30.40 -16.29 19.98
C PRO A 11 30.21 -16.52 18.48
N LYS A 12 31.24 -16.20 17.70
CA LYS A 12 31.41 -16.59 16.29
C LYS A 12 32.53 -17.63 16.13
N SER A 13 33.54 -17.60 17.00
CA SER A 13 34.58 -18.64 17.14
C SER A 13 35.17 -18.61 18.57
N GLU A 14 36.17 -19.45 18.85
CA GLU A 14 36.87 -19.47 20.15
C GLU A 14 37.46 -18.12 20.55
N THR A 15 37.80 -17.28 19.57
CA THR A 15 38.44 -15.98 19.79
C THR A 15 37.68 -14.81 19.16
N GLU A 16 36.49 -15.04 18.57
CA GLU A 16 35.71 -14.01 17.90
C GLU A 16 34.28 -13.96 18.46
N PHE A 17 33.85 -12.79 18.90
CA PHE A 17 32.52 -12.54 19.46
C PHE A 17 31.93 -11.29 18.81
N PHE A 18 30.62 -11.23 18.67
CA PHE A 18 29.91 -10.11 18.07
C PHE A 18 28.68 -9.73 18.90
N TRP A 19 28.35 -8.44 18.93
CA TRP A 19 27.12 -7.94 19.54
C TRP A 19 25.95 -8.08 18.54
N LYS A 20 24.80 -8.63 18.98
CA LYS A 20 23.52 -8.54 18.22
C LYS A 20 22.70 -7.33 18.66
N VAL A 21 23.34 -6.17 18.71
CA VAL A 21 22.71 -4.96 19.24
C VAL A 21 22.77 -3.94 18.13
N VAL A 22 21.70 -3.90 17.34
CA VAL A 22 21.30 -2.61 16.79
C VAL A 22 20.53 -1.94 17.93
N ASP A 23 21.07 -0.86 18.48
CA ASP A 23 20.33 0.03 19.37
C ASP A 23 19.15 0.59 18.58
N ALA A 24 18.07 -0.19 18.54
CA ALA A 24 16.86 0.08 17.80
C ALA A 24 15.71 0.31 18.78
N GLN A 25 15.08 1.49 18.72
CA GLN A 25 13.93 1.85 19.55
C GLN A 25 12.75 2.18 18.65
N ILE A 26 11.55 1.77 19.06
CA ILE A 26 10.30 2.10 18.39
C ILE A 26 9.42 2.88 19.36
N THR A 27 9.01 4.08 18.97
CA THR A 27 8.07 4.93 19.72
C THR A 27 6.75 5.02 18.95
N PHE A 28 5.65 4.65 19.59
CA PHE A 28 4.30 4.84 19.06
C PHE A 28 3.75 6.17 19.56
N VAL A 29 3.62 7.16 18.66
CA VAL A 29 3.11 8.49 19.02
C VAL A 29 1.59 8.50 18.86
N ARG A 30 0.89 8.92 19.92
CA ARG A 30 -0.58 8.92 19.98
C ARG A 30 -1.15 10.34 19.99
N ASN A 31 -2.35 10.54 19.45
CA ASN A 31 -3.06 11.81 19.57
C ASN A 31 -3.75 11.93 20.95
N ASN A 32 -4.01 13.18 21.37
CA ASN A 32 -4.65 13.48 22.66
C ASN A 32 -6.17 13.26 22.65
N LYS A 33 -6.77 13.03 21.49
CA LYS A 33 -8.23 13.02 21.35
C LYS A 33 -8.82 11.64 21.65
N GLU A 34 -8.13 10.57 21.29
CA GLU A 34 -8.64 9.19 21.41
C GLU A 34 -7.56 8.16 21.78
N GLY A 35 -6.34 8.60 22.08
CA GLY A 35 -5.21 7.68 22.34
C GLY A 35 -4.79 6.88 21.11
N GLU A 36 -5.21 7.34 19.93
CA GLU A 36 -4.95 6.69 18.66
C GLU A 36 -3.50 6.91 18.22
N VAL A 37 -2.81 5.85 17.82
CA VAL A 37 -1.46 5.94 17.24
C VAL A 37 -1.54 6.68 15.90
N THR A 38 -0.79 7.77 15.76
CA THR A 38 -0.73 8.60 14.54
C THR A 38 0.50 8.31 13.70
N HIS A 39 1.62 7.96 14.32
CA HIS A 39 2.86 7.62 13.64
C HIS A 39 3.79 6.81 14.54
N VAL A 40 4.76 6.16 13.93
CA VAL A 40 5.83 5.42 14.58
C VAL A 40 7.14 6.17 14.35
N ILE A 41 7.98 6.26 15.38
CA ILE A 41 9.35 6.76 15.26
C ILE A 41 10.29 5.59 15.52
N HIS A 42 11.09 5.23 14.52
CA HIS A 42 12.13 4.21 14.61
C HIS A 42 13.49 4.88 14.76
N HIS A 43 14.18 4.63 15.87
CA HIS A 43 15.54 5.09 16.11
C HIS A 43 16.48 3.91 15.94
N GLN A 44 17.46 3.98 15.05
CA GLN A 44 18.45 2.92 14.87
C GLN A 44 19.80 3.52 14.47
N GLY A 45 20.86 3.22 15.22
CA GLY A 45 22.23 3.67 14.88
C GLY A 45 22.38 5.18 14.76
N GLY A 46 21.66 5.96 15.57
CA GLY A 46 21.63 7.42 15.52
C GLY A 46 20.71 8.02 14.44
N GLN A 47 20.14 7.20 13.56
CA GLN A 47 19.14 7.63 12.58
C GLN A 47 17.74 7.56 13.17
N THR A 48 16.86 8.45 12.71
CA THR A 48 15.45 8.47 13.10
C THR A 48 14.57 8.45 11.86
N LEU A 49 13.66 7.48 11.78
CA LEU A 49 12.67 7.35 10.73
C LEU A 49 11.27 7.54 11.34
N THR A 50 10.54 8.54 10.86
CA THR A 50 9.14 8.75 11.20
C THR A 50 8.24 8.18 10.12
N ALA A 51 7.34 7.27 10.51
CA ALA A 51 6.38 6.62 9.62
C ALA A 51 4.95 6.95 10.05
N PRO A 52 4.18 7.76 9.29
CA PRO A 52 2.79 8.04 9.61
C PRO A 52 1.93 6.77 9.49
N ARG A 53 0.91 6.66 10.35
CA ARG A 53 -0.09 5.62 10.23
C ARG A 53 -0.86 5.85 8.93
N LEU A 54 -0.95 4.80 8.11
CA LEU A 54 -1.78 4.85 6.91
C LEU A 54 -3.26 4.94 7.31
N GLU A 55 -3.99 5.81 6.62
CA GLU A 55 -5.44 5.91 6.70
C GLU A 55 -6.08 4.53 6.53
N GLN A 56 -6.91 4.14 7.50
CA GLN A 56 -7.63 2.88 7.44
C GLN A 56 -8.80 3.02 6.46
N LYS A 57 -8.54 2.74 5.18
CA LYS A 57 -9.58 2.71 4.14
C LYS A 57 -10.56 1.56 4.45
N SER A 58 -11.83 1.88 4.69
CA SER A 58 -12.89 0.89 4.90
C SER A 58 -13.29 0.27 3.57
N VAL A 59 -13.49 -1.05 3.58
CA VAL A 59 -13.98 -1.80 2.42
C VAL A 59 -15.50 -1.76 2.44
N VAL A 60 -16.12 -1.36 1.33
CA VAL A 60 -17.58 -1.37 1.17
C VAL A 60 -18.00 -2.66 0.45
N GLN A 61 -18.98 -3.37 0.99
CA GLN A 61 -19.54 -4.54 0.30
C GLN A 61 -20.35 -4.06 -0.91
N ILE A 62 -19.94 -4.46 -2.11
CA ILE A 62 -20.67 -4.20 -3.35
C ILE A 62 -20.92 -5.51 -4.09
N ASN A 63 -21.92 -5.53 -4.97
CA ASN A 63 -22.26 -6.72 -5.74
C ASN A 63 -21.08 -7.12 -6.65
N THR A 64 -20.47 -8.28 -6.39
CA THR A 64 -19.31 -8.78 -7.13
C THR A 64 -19.63 -9.14 -8.58
N ALA A 65 -20.91 -9.24 -8.95
CA ALA A 65 -21.33 -9.35 -10.35
C ALA A 65 -20.91 -8.11 -11.17
N ALA A 66 -20.88 -6.93 -10.54
CA ALA A 66 -20.46 -5.68 -11.19
C ALA A 66 -18.96 -5.67 -11.53
N TYR A 67 -18.15 -6.54 -10.92
CA TYR A 67 -16.70 -6.59 -11.15
C TYR A 67 -16.35 -6.92 -12.60
N SER A 68 -17.22 -7.64 -13.30
CA SER A 68 -17.04 -7.95 -14.72
C SER A 68 -16.95 -6.71 -15.60
N ASP A 69 -17.58 -5.59 -15.21
CA ASP A 69 -17.51 -4.33 -15.96
C ASP A 69 -16.12 -3.68 -15.88
N TYR A 70 -15.39 -3.96 -14.80
CA TYR A 70 -14.08 -3.41 -14.47
C TYR A 70 -12.92 -4.26 -15.02
N VAL A 71 -13.17 -5.51 -15.41
CA VAL A 71 -12.15 -6.38 -16.01
C VAL A 71 -11.73 -5.82 -17.36
N GLY A 72 -10.42 -5.79 -17.62
CA GLY A 72 -9.86 -5.29 -18.87
C GLY A 72 -8.40 -4.84 -18.76
N GLU A 73 -7.90 -4.28 -19.85
CA GLU A 73 -6.58 -3.67 -19.92
C GLU A 73 -6.72 -2.15 -20.02
N TYR A 74 -5.90 -1.42 -19.27
CA TYR A 74 -5.92 0.04 -19.20
C TYR A 74 -4.53 0.59 -19.50
N ASP A 75 -4.45 1.50 -20.47
CA ASP A 75 -3.19 2.04 -20.97
C ASP A 75 -2.67 3.18 -20.09
N TYR A 76 -1.52 2.97 -19.43
CA TYR A 76 -0.84 3.99 -18.62
C TYR A 76 0.22 4.76 -19.45
N GLY A 77 0.32 4.49 -20.74
CA GLY A 77 1.34 5.02 -21.64
C GLY A 77 2.69 4.33 -21.47
N HIS A 78 3.63 4.63 -22.37
CA HIS A 78 5.02 4.11 -22.32
C HIS A 78 5.10 2.57 -22.21
N ASN A 79 4.20 1.84 -22.88
CA ASN A 79 4.06 0.37 -22.81
C ASN A 79 3.71 -0.18 -21.42
N ALA A 80 3.26 0.66 -20.48
CA ALA A 80 2.73 0.25 -19.19
C ALA A 80 1.22 0.01 -19.31
N ILE A 81 0.78 -1.19 -18.95
CA ILE A 81 -0.63 -1.60 -18.99
C ILE A 81 -1.01 -2.06 -17.59
N LEU A 82 -2.12 -1.53 -17.07
CA LEU A 82 -2.77 -2.09 -15.90
C LEU A 82 -3.78 -3.13 -16.37
N THR A 83 -3.53 -4.39 -16.03
CA THR A 83 -4.46 -5.49 -16.27
C THR A 83 -5.32 -5.69 -15.03
N VAL A 84 -6.64 -5.57 -15.18
CA VAL A 84 -7.63 -5.82 -14.13
C VAL A 84 -8.33 -7.15 -14.41
N THR A 85 -8.30 -8.05 -13.44
CA THR A 85 -8.86 -9.40 -13.54
C THR A 85 -9.79 -9.69 -12.37
N LYS A 86 -10.79 -10.55 -12.61
CA LYS A 86 -11.69 -11.06 -11.57
C LYS A 86 -11.30 -12.50 -11.23
N GLU A 87 -11.04 -12.78 -9.96
CA GLU A 87 -10.79 -14.13 -9.44
C GLU A 87 -11.76 -14.43 -8.31
N GLY A 88 -12.78 -15.24 -8.60
CA GLY A 88 -13.91 -15.44 -7.69
C GLY A 88 -14.62 -14.11 -7.38
N ASP A 89 -14.66 -13.75 -6.10
CA ASP A 89 -15.28 -12.51 -5.60
C ASP A 89 -14.27 -11.37 -5.39
N ARG A 90 -13.11 -11.43 -6.05
CA ARG A 90 -12.04 -10.44 -5.90
C ARG A 90 -11.70 -9.80 -7.23
N LEU A 91 -11.30 -8.53 -7.18
CA LEU A 91 -10.66 -7.83 -8.28
C LEU A 91 -9.16 -7.69 -8.00
N LEU A 92 -8.35 -8.10 -8.96
CA LEU A 92 -6.91 -7.97 -8.90
C LEU A 92 -6.43 -7.07 -10.02
N ALA A 93 -5.47 -6.21 -9.70
CA ALA A 93 -4.83 -5.30 -10.63
C ALA A 93 -3.33 -5.58 -10.69
N GLN A 94 -2.78 -5.60 -11.90
CA GLN A 94 -1.37 -5.81 -12.17
C GLN A 94 -0.87 -4.79 -13.18
N LEU A 95 0.08 -3.95 -12.79
CA LEU A 95 0.79 -3.09 -13.72
C LEU A 95 1.94 -3.88 -14.37
N THR A 96 2.25 -3.62 -15.65
CA THR A 96 3.37 -4.26 -16.36
C THR A 96 4.65 -4.26 -15.51
N GLY A 97 5.24 -5.45 -15.33
CA GLY A 97 6.48 -5.64 -14.57
C GLY A 97 6.32 -5.64 -13.03
N GLN A 98 5.10 -5.47 -12.51
CA GLN A 98 4.82 -5.50 -11.08
C GLN A 98 4.08 -6.79 -10.65
N PRO A 99 4.15 -7.15 -9.35
CA PRO A 99 3.29 -8.17 -8.80
C PRO A 99 1.82 -7.77 -8.91
N LYS A 100 0.95 -8.78 -8.99
CA LYS A 100 -0.49 -8.62 -8.99
C LYS A 100 -1.00 -8.47 -7.55
N PHE A 101 -1.88 -7.49 -7.31
CA PHE A 101 -2.46 -7.25 -5.99
C PHE A 101 -3.97 -7.05 -6.07
N GLU A 102 -4.67 -7.41 -5.00
CA GLU A 102 -6.10 -7.16 -4.85
C GLU A 102 -6.39 -5.67 -4.69
N ILE A 103 -7.43 -5.20 -5.38
CA ILE A 103 -8.03 -3.88 -5.18
C ILE A 103 -9.36 -4.03 -4.47
N PHE A 104 -9.56 -3.25 -3.42
CA PHE A 104 -10.72 -3.33 -2.55
C PHE A 104 -11.69 -2.18 -2.85
N PRO A 105 -13.00 -2.45 -2.89
CA PRO A 105 -14.00 -1.42 -3.13
C PRO A 105 -14.07 -0.42 -1.97
N ARG A 106 -14.02 0.86 -2.32
CA ARG A 106 -14.36 2.01 -1.46
C ARG A 106 -15.74 2.57 -1.78
N SER A 107 -16.16 2.44 -3.04
CA SER A 107 -17.51 2.73 -3.52
C SER A 107 -17.85 1.79 -4.69
N GLU A 108 -18.94 2.03 -5.41
CA GLU A 108 -19.28 1.25 -6.60
C GLU A 108 -18.20 1.32 -7.69
N THR A 109 -17.51 2.46 -7.83
CA THR A 109 -16.53 2.71 -8.90
C THR A 109 -15.13 3.07 -8.38
N GLU A 110 -14.95 3.31 -7.09
CA GLU A 110 -13.66 3.62 -6.48
C GLU A 110 -13.09 2.40 -5.74
N PHE A 111 -11.84 2.09 -6.02
CA PHE A 111 -11.13 0.96 -5.42
C PHE A 111 -9.74 1.39 -4.95
N PHE A 112 -9.17 0.67 -3.99
CA PHE A 112 -7.85 0.98 -3.44
C PHE A 112 -7.02 -0.26 -3.14
N TRP A 113 -5.70 -0.09 -3.13
CA TRP A 113 -4.78 -1.13 -2.65
C TRP A 113 -4.56 -1.00 -1.14
N LYS A 114 -4.41 -2.14 -0.45
CA LYS A 114 -3.98 -2.17 0.96
C LYS A 114 -2.45 -2.16 1.12
N VAL A 115 -1.72 -2.54 0.06
CA VAL A 115 -0.25 -2.68 0.07
C VAL A 115 0.48 -1.39 -0.27
N VAL A 116 -0.23 -0.41 -0.86
CA VAL A 116 0.30 0.89 -1.25
C VAL A 116 -0.81 1.93 -1.11
N ASN A 117 -0.46 3.16 -0.75
CA ASN A 117 -1.43 4.25 -0.68
C ASN A 117 -1.75 4.78 -2.09
N ALA A 118 -2.52 4.00 -2.83
CA ALA A 118 -3.04 4.33 -4.14
C ALA A 118 -4.52 3.96 -4.24
N GLN A 119 -5.21 4.55 -5.21
CA GLN A 119 -6.61 4.26 -5.54
C GLN A 119 -6.86 4.42 -7.04
N VAL A 120 -7.90 3.76 -7.52
CA VAL A 120 -8.39 3.86 -8.89
C VAL A 120 -9.88 4.15 -8.89
N THR A 121 -10.29 5.05 -9.78
CA THR A 121 -11.68 5.35 -10.06
C THR A 121 -12.02 4.87 -11.47
N PHE A 122 -12.98 3.94 -11.58
CA PHE A 122 -13.50 3.49 -12.86
C PHE A 122 -14.52 4.49 -13.39
N VAL A 123 -14.23 5.06 -14.56
CA VAL A 123 -15.10 6.05 -15.20
C VAL A 123 -15.91 5.37 -16.29
N LYS A 124 -17.24 5.53 -16.24
CA LYS A 124 -18.18 5.06 -17.27
C LYS A 124 -18.41 6.16 -18.31
N ASN A 125 -18.62 5.77 -19.55
CA ASN A 125 -19.08 6.66 -20.62
C ASN A 125 -20.61 6.81 -20.62
N ASP A 126 -21.15 7.61 -21.54
CA ASP A 126 -22.59 7.87 -21.69
C ASP A 126 -23.44 6.62 -21.97
N LYS A 127 -22.81 5.50 -22.33
CA LYS A 127 -23.45 4.19 -22.54
C LYS A 127 -23.37 3.28 -21.30
N GLY A 128 -22.91 3.82 -20.17
CA GLY A 128 -22.71 3.08 -18.92
C GLY A 128 -21.53 2.11 -18.93
N LYS A 129 -20.69 2.09 -19.97
CA LYS A 129 -19.53 1.20 -20.06
C LYS A 129 -18.28 1.89 -19.53
N VAL A 130 -17.47 1.15 -18.78
CA VAL A 130 -16.18 1.64 -18.28
C VAL A 130 -15.27 1.97 -19.45
N SER A 131 -14.82 3.23 -19.51
CA SER A 131 -14.01 3.78 -20.60
C SER A 131 -12.58 4.11 -20.19
N LYS A 132 -12.33 4.37 -18.90
CA LYS A 132 -11.00 4.65 -18.37
C LYS A 132 -10.93 4.40 -16.86
N ILE A 133 -9.69 4.34 -16.37
CA ILE A 133 -9.35 4.47 -14.95
C ILE A 133 -8.74 5.86 -14.74
N ILE A 134 -9.04 6.46 -13.59
CA ILE A 134 -8.23 7.53 -13.02
C ILE A 134 -7.47 6.94 -11.83
N HIS A 135 -6.15 6.85 -11.91
CA HIS A 135 -5.29 6.40 -10.83
C HIS A 135 -4.86 7.60 -9.99
N HIS A 136 -5.00 7.53 -8.67
CA HIS A 136 -4.49 8.54 -7.76
C HIS A 136 -3.45 7.92 -6.81
N GLN A 137 -2.23 8.46 -6.83
CA GLN A 137 -1.14 8.04 -5.94
C GLN A 137 -0.20 9.21 -5.68
N ALA A 138 0.20 9.40 -4.42
CA ALA A 138 1.14 10.45 -4.00
C ALA A 138 0.78 11.87 -4.52
N GLY A 139 -0.52 12.19 -4.58
CA GLY A 139 -1.02 13.48 -5.07
C GLY A 139 -0.98 13.64 -6.60
N THR A 140 -0.58 12.61 -7.35
CA THR A 140 -0.57 12.59 -8.81
C THR A 140 -1.75 11.80 -9.35
N GLU A 141 -2.25 12.22 -10.52
CA GLU A 141 -3.29 11.51 -11.26
C GLU A 141 -2.80 11.00 -12.61
N ILE A 142 -3.16 9.76 -12.95
CA ILE A 142 -2.94 9.18 -14.29
C ILE A 142 -4.30 8.79 -14.86
N GLN A 143 -4.62 9.30 -16.05
CA GLN A 143 -5.79 8.86 -16.80
C GLN A 143 -5.39 7.72 -17.73
N ALA A 144 -5.99 6.55 -17.54
CA ALA A 144 -5.66 5.35 -18.27
C ALA A 144 -6.88 4.85 -19.06
N PRO A 145 -6.94 5.08 -20.39
CA PRO A 145 -8.03 4.59 -21.23
C PRO A 145 -8.12 3.07 -21.19
N LYS A 146 -9.34 2.54 -21.18
CA LYS A 146 -9.59 1.10 -21.34
C LYS A 146 -9.36 0.72 -22.80
N ILE A 147 -8.52 -0.28 -23.05
CA ILE A 147 -8.14 -0.74 -24.40
C ILE A 147 -8.65 -2.15 -24.73
N LYS A 148 -9.00 -2.95 -23.71
CA LYS A 148 -9.66 -4.25 -23.85
C LYS A 148 -10.68 -4.45 -22.74
#